data_AF-A0A8T2PRA6-F1
#
_entry.id   AF-A0A8T2PRA6-F1
#
_cell.length_a   1.000
_cell.length_b   1.000
_cell.length_c   1.000
_cell.angle_alpha   90.00
_cell.angle_beta   90.00
_cell.angle_gamma   90.00
#
_symmetry.space_group_name_H-M   'P 1'
#
loop_
_entity.id
_entity.type
_entity.pdbx_description
1 polymer ?
#
loop_
_entity_poly.entity_id
_entity_poly.type
_entity_poly.pdbx_seq_one_letter_code
_entity_poly.pdbx_strand_id
1 'polypeptide(L)'
;MSAESGSCELTAVSLGDSDPELELENCDRSVSHHLANGNSDTGNLLLESRLNKNVQFLANGSTDANSKTEAPLGFKAGSIDYGTDCSPVEMGLCVEHESELSWYCSSEGKLICSHCAIVGSCQGHTVTPIAKKAANVRNQLVDVCEKIQLQALRIERFVNQTLAAKERALQMEASRARERVVARVSRVREALEEEEQRLLEEVQREEERVQQCLLTQRAHWTQALEALTHTRTSLVHTLTHMQDAQLAVSDQEISDRVEEAEGVGEPRDSEQLSLDPGCSDSGLLLGLWSSTVLLGLSGGSPDCLRFDERTVSPLLSLSEDQRTLTFLPKRARHSPPYDPARFDSWPNALCLPALSSGTHSWVVEVGQSVAFKVGVCYASVERKGASNESRLGYNAHSWVLSHYENDFSFCHAGRHFPVPLLRRPSQIGVLLDWPGHTLLFFDPESNAVLHAIRHPFSAPLLPACAVADHSITLMR
;
A
#
# COMPACT_ATOMS: atom_id res chain seq x y z
N MET A 1 36.31 -18.89 -25.69
CA MET A 1 36.52 -20.35 -25.80
C MET A 1 36.38 -20.88 -24.38
N SER A 2 35.31 -21.56 -23.98
CA SER A 2 34.50 -22.57 -24.69
C SER A 2 33.02 -22.42 -24.30
N ALA A 3 32.14 -22.90 -25.19
CA ALA A 3 30.69 -22.87 -25.07
C ALA A 3 30.18 -23.96 -24.13
N GLU A 4 29.18 -23.64 -23.30
CA GLU A 4 28.23 -24.62 -22.77
C GLU A 4 26.84 -24.23 -23.30
N SER A 5 26.54 -24.74 -24.48
CA SER A 5 25.21 -24.80 -25.05
C SER A 5 24.44 -25.90 -24.34
N GLY A 6 23.49 -25.54 -23.47
CA GLY A 6 22.49 -26.46 -22.96
C GLY A 6 21.63 -26.96 -24.12
N SER A 7 21.91 -28.19 -24.56
CA SER A 7 21.13 -28.92 -25.55
C SER A 7 19.73 -29.20 -25.01
N CYS A 8 18.69 -28.63 -25.62
CA CYS A 8 17.33 -29.12 -25.46
C CYS A 8 17.24 -30.50 -26.14
N GLU A 9 17.14 -31.57 -25.34
CA GLU A 9 16.79 -32.88 -25.85
C GLU A 9 15.38 -32.84 -26.46
N LEU A 10 15.33 -33.23 -27.74
CA LEU A 10 14.12 -33.45 -28.51
C LEU A 10 13.57 -34.84 -28.14
N THR A 11 12.43 -34.90 -27.47
CA THR A 11 11.61 -36.12 -27.42
C THR A 11 10.16 -35.79 -27.72
N ALA A 12 9.66 -36.38 -28.81
CA ALA A 12 8.23 -36.51 -29.06
C ALA A 12 7.70 -37.60 -28.13
N VAL A 13 6.75 -37.25 -27.27
CA VAL A 13 6.12 -38.19 -26.33
C VAL A 13 5.08 -39.02 -27.06
N SER A 14 5.35 -40.32 -27.23
CA SER A 14 4.36 -41.35 -27.55
C SER A 14 4.11 -42.17 -26.28
N LEU A 15 2.84 -42.35 -25.91
CA LEU A 15 2.43 -43.04 -24.70
C LEU A 15 2.46 -44.56 -24.89
N GLY A 16 3.15 -45.24 -23.97
CA GLY A 16 2.90 -46.64 -23.60
C GLY A 16 2.76 -46.72 -22.08
N ASP A 17 1.62 -47.22 -21.62
CA ASP A 17 1.26 -47.36 -20.21
C ASP A 17 2.27 -48.20 -19.42
N SER A 18 2.64 -47.75 -18.21
CA SER A 18 2.54 -48.50 -16.94
C SER A 18 3.07 -47.67 -15.76
N ASP A 19 2.28 -47.67 -14.70
CA ASP A 19 2.37 -46.95 -13.43
C ASP A 19 3.24 -47.74 -12.39
N PRO A 20 3.42 -47.30 -11.12
CA PRO A 20 4.62 -46.60 -10.65
C PRO A 20 5.35 -47.31 -9.49
N GLU A 21 6.57 -46.87 -9.14
CA GLU A 21 7.11 -47.04 -7.78
C GLU A 21 8.14 -45.96 -7.39
N LEU A 22 8.12 -45.68 -6.09
CA LEU A 22 8.71 -44.57 -5.32
C LEU A 22 10.24 -44.63 -5.22
N GLU A 23 10.91 -43.49 -5.06
CA GLU A 23 11.83 -43.27 -3.93
C GLU A 23 12.31 -41.81 -3.79
N LEU A 24 12.47 -41.41 -2.53
CA LEU A 24 12.98 -40.14 -2.03
C LEU A 24 14.51 -40.11 -2.16
N GLU A 25 15.11 -38.93 -2.41
CA GLU A 25 16.29 -38.50 -1.64
C GLU A 25 16.69 -37.03 -1.83
N ASN A 26 17.19 -36.46 -0.73
CA ASN A 26 17.67 -35.11 -0.51
C ASN A 26 18.92 -34.74 -1.35
N CYS A 27 19.13 -33.45 -1.59
CA CYS A 27 20.49 -32.91 -1.54
C CYS A 27 20.53 -31.42 -1.15
N ASP A 28 21.03 -31.17 0.06
CA ASP A 28 21.67 -29.93 0.49
C ASP A 28 22.84 -29.57 -0.43
N ARG A 29 23.04 -28.27 -0.72
CA ARG A 29 24.38 -27.66 -0.71
C ARG A 29 24.35 -26.13 -0.70
N SER A 30 24.90 -25.61 0.38
CA SER A 30 25.50 -24.29 0.54
C SER A 30 26.84 -24.19 -0.22
N VAL A 31 27.26 -22.98 -0.63
CA VAL A 31 28.60 -22.36 -0.41
C VAL A 31 28.72 -21.00 -1.14
N SER A 32 28.87 -19.95 -0.33
CA SER A 32 29.84 -18.83 -0.31
C SER A 32 30.50 -18.23 -1.58
N HIS A 33 30.37 -16.89 -1.68
CA HIS A 33 31.35 -15.83 -2.02
C HIS A 33 32.55 -16.09 -2.95
N HIS A 34 32.67 -15.26 -4.01
CA HIS A 34 33.89 -14.48 -4.29
C HIS A 34 33.63 -13.28 -5.22
N LEU A 35 34.20 -12.13 -4.84
CA LEU A 35 34.30 -10.86 -5.57
C LEU A 35 35.38 -10.92 -6.67
N ALA A 36 35.15 -10.25 -7.82
CA ALA A 36 36.17 -9.43 -8.51
C ALA A 36 35.60 -8.60 -9.68
N ASN A 37 36.08 -7.36 -9.75
CA ASN A 37 35.81 -6.28 -10.71
C ASN A 37 36.26 -6.56 -12.17
N GLY A 38 35.65 -5.85 -13.13
CA GLY A 38 36.24 -5.58 -14.44
C GLY A 38 35.31 -4.80 -15.39
N ASN A 39 35.74 -3.59 -15.77
CA ASN A 39 35.04 -2.54 -16.52
C ASN A 39 34.87 -2.78 -18.05
N SER A 40 33.90 -2.01 -18.61
CA SER A 40 33.80 -1.46 -19.99
C SER A 40 33.62 -2.48 -21.14
N ASP A 41 32.75 -2.29 -22.14
CA ASP A 41 32.48 -1.06 -22.86
C ASP A 41 31.13 -1.06 -23.63
N THR A 42 30.70 0.18 -23.89
CA THR A 42 29.63 0.73 -24.76
C THR A 42 28.97 -0.11 -25.88
N GLY A 43 27.65 0.04 -25.99
CA GLY A 43 26.84 -0.46 -27.12
C GLY A 43 25.43 0.15 -27.14
N ASN A 44 25.35 1.44 -27.47
CA ASN A 44 24.14 2.26 -27.57
C ASN A 44 23.27 1.80 -28.75
N LEU A 45 22.00 1.39 -28.53
CA LEU A 45 20.95 1.46 -29.55
C LEU A 45 19.60 1.83 -28.92
N LEU A 46 19.09 2.96 -29.40
CA LEU A 46 17.88 3.66 -29.07
C LEU A 46 16.60 2.85 -29.30
N LEU A 47 15.75 2.76 -28.28
CA LEU A 47 14.29 2.70 -28.46
C LEU A 47 13.57 3.42 -27.31
N GLU A 48 13.83 4.71 -27.14
CA GLU A 48 12.92 5.58 -26.38
C GLU A 48 11.72 5.94 -27.25
N SER A 49 10.53 5.46 -26.90
CA SER A 49 9.34 6.32 -26.99
C SER A 49 8.14 5.78 -26.18
N ARG A 50 7.75 6.60 -25.19
CA ARG A 50 6.39 6.82 -24.69
C ARG A 50 5.82 5.79 -23.70
N LEU A 51 5.93 6.14 -22.41
CA LEU A 51 4.78 6.43 -21.53
C LEU A 51 5.27 7.09 -20.24
N ASN A 52 5.61 8.39 -20.30
CA ASN A 52 5.71 9.19 -19.08
C ASN A 52 5.24 10.63 -19.34
N LYS A 53 3.92 10.82 -19.23
CA LYS A 53 3.29 12.12 -19.06
C LYS A 53 2.04 11.92 -18.21
N ASN A 54 2.17 12.16 -16.91
CA ASN A 54 1.21 12.93 -16.09
C ASN A 54 1.53 12.82 -14.61
N VAL A 55 2.50 13.59 -14.12
CA VAL A 55 2.39 14.24 -12.80
C VAL A 55 2.92 15.66 -12.97
N GLN A 56 2.06 16.51 -13.52
CA GLN A 56 2.29 17.95 -13.55
C GLN A 56 1.89 18.49 -12.18
N PHE A 57 2.88 19.07 -11.49
CA PHE A 57 2.71 19.86 -10.27
C PHE A 57 1.50 20.79 -10.37
N LEU A 58 0.50 20.58 -9.52
CA LEU A 58 -0.43 21.63 -9.13
C LEU A 58 0.17 22.40 -7.95
N ALA A 59 1.06 23.31 -8.28
CA ALA A 59 1.31 24.48 -7.46
C ALA A 59 1.35 25.67 -8.41
N ASN A 60 0.19 26.31 -8.59
CA ASN A 60 0.08 27.74 -8.90
C ASN A 60 -1.38 28.18 -8.76
N GLY A 61 -1.67 28.83 -7.64
CA GLY A 61 -2.75 29.80 -7.50
C GLY A 61 -2.13 31.18 -7.35
N SER A 62 -2.05 31.89 -8.48
CA SER A 62 -2.05 33.35 -8.65
C SER A 62 -1.04 34.22 -7.87
N THR A 63 -0.04 34.70 -8.59
CA THR A 63 0.55 36.03 -8.37
C THR A 63 -0.01 36.99 -9.41
N ASP A 64 -0.55 38.11 -8.95
CA ASP A 64 -0.30 39.43 -9.56
C ASP A 64 -0.44 40.50 -8.48
N ALA A 65 0.69 41.07 -8.07
CA ALA A 65 0.93 42.51 -8.03
C ALA A 65 2.18 42.83 -7.20
N ASN A 66 3.24 43.19 -7.94
CA ASN A 66 3.99 44.43 -7.71
C ASN A 66 4.79 44.58 -6.40
N SER A 67 6.11 44.41 -6.47
CA SER A 67 7.02 45.28 -5.69
C SER A 67 8.42 45.35 -6.30
N LYS A 68 8.69 46.50 -6.89
CA LYS A 68 10.03 47.03 -7.14
C LYS A 68 10.82 47.14 -5.83
N THR A 69 12.12 46.86 -5.93
CA THR A 69 13.25 47.43 -5.15
C THR A 69 12.91 48.17 -3.86
N GLU A 70 13.43 47.69 -2.72
CA GLU A 70 14.04 48.56 -1.71
C GLU A 70 14.98 47.80 -0.77
N ALA A 71 15.98 48.55 -0.31
CA ALA A 71 17.24 48.13 0.32
C ALA A 71 17.06 47.71 1.81
N PRO A 72 18.11 47.26 2.52
CA PRO A 72 17.97 46.69 3.84
C PRO A 72 17.55 47.77 4.84
N LEU A 73 16.43 47.54 5.52
CA LEU A 73 15.99 48.34 6.66
C LEU A 73 16.98 48.14 7.80
N GLY A 74 17.98 49.01 7.85
CA GLY A 74 18.59 49.38 9.11
C GLY A 74 17.49 49.77 10.08
N PHE A 75 17.50 49.16 11.27
CA PHE A 75 16.74 49.64 12.40
C PHE A 75 17.23 51.06 12.70
N LYS A 76 16.61 52.04 12.05
CA LYS A 76 16.66 53.44 12.47
C LYS A 76 16.12 53.44 13.89
N ALA A 77 16.96 53.91 14.81
CA ALA A 77 16.54 54.33 16.13
C ALA A 77 15.28 55.18 15.94
N GLY A 78 14.12 54.61 16.29
CA GLY A 78 12.90 55.37 16.42
C GLY A 78 13.16 56.35 17.54
N SER A 79 13.42 57.60 17.16
CA SER A 79 13.26 58.76 18.02
C SER A 79 11.79 58.75 18.47
N ILE A 80 11.55 58.04 19.56
CA ILE A 80 10.33 58.17 20.34
C ILE A 80 10.38 59.58 20.88
N ASP A 81 9.55 60.41 20.27
CA ASP A 81 9.27 61.78 20.67
C ASP A 81 8.72 61.71 22.10
N TYR A 82 9.61 61.85 23.09
CA TYR A 82 9.19 62.14 24.45
C TYR A 82 8.59 63.54 24.38
N GLY A 83 7.25 63.59 24.31
CA GLY A 83 6.48 64.78 24.63
C GLY A 83 6.98 65.33 25.96
N THR A 84 7.88 66.30 25.86
CA THR A 84 8.45 67.02 26.99
C THR A 84 7.56 68.23 27.19
N ASP A 85 6.35 67.99 27.69
CA ASP A 85 5.63 69.01 28.45
C ASP A 85 6.12 68.92 29.90
N CYS A 86 7.37 69.31 30.11
CA CYS A 86 7.81 69.85 31.38
C CYS A 86 7.79 71.36 31.21
N SER A 87 6.61 71.96 31.34
CA SER A 87 6.54 73.35 31.76
C SER A 87 7.37 73.46 33.05
N PRO A 88 8.19 74.53 33.21
CA PRO A 88 8.85 74.74 34.49
C PRO A 88 7.75 74.86 35.53
N VAL A 89 7.66 73.88 36.43
CA VAL A 89 6.81 73.98 37.61
C VAL A 89 7.34 75.20 38.35
N GLU A 90 6.65 76.34 38.22
CA GLU A 90 6.88 77.49 39.09
C GLU A 90 6.84 76.94 40.51
N MET A 91 7.95 77.07 41.24
CA MET A 91 8.01 76.65 42.63
C MET A 91 7.00 77.50 43.39
N GLY A 92 5.81 76.95 43.58
CA GLY A 92 4.71 77.65 44.23
C GLY A 92 5.17 78.19 45.58
N LEU A 93 4.68 79.35 45.96
CA LEU A 93 4.82 79.83 47.33
C LEU A 93 3.83 79.07 48.22
N CYS A 94 4.17 78.87 49.48
CA CYS A 94 3.25 78.30 50.46
C CYS A 94 2.04 79.22 50.63
N VAL A 95 0.82 78.71 50.47
CA VAL A 95 -0.43 79.47 50.56
C VAL A 95 -0.64 80.12 51.95
N GLU A 96 -0.08 79.54 53.01
CA GLU A 96 -0.24 80.05 54.39
C GLU A 96 0.90 80.98 54.85
N HIS A 97 2.09 80.85 54.25
CA HIS A 97 3.31 81.52 54.75
C HIS A 97 4.05 82.33 53.68
N GLU A 98 3.51 82.38 52.45
CA GLU A 98 4.07 83.07 51.27
C GLU A 98 5.57 82.80 51.03
N SER A 99 6.05 81.65 51.50
CA SER A 99 7.46 81.27 51.51
C SER A 99 7.72 80.17 50.48
N GLU A 100 8.90 80.16 49.88
CA GLU A 100 9.30 79.17 48.87
C GLU A 100 9.20 77.73 49.41
N LEU A 101 8.56 76.86 48.64
CA LEU A 101 8.44 75.43 48.93
C LEU A 101 9.79 74.76 48.68
N SER A 102 10.65 74.72 49.70
CA SER A 102 12.01 74.16 49.66
C SER A 102 12.15 72.77 50.33
N TRP A 103 11.09 72.30 50.99
CA TRP A 103 11.05 71.05 51.75
C TRP A 103 9.98 70.08 51.21
N TYR A 104 10.16 68.79 51.40
CA TYR A 104 9.24 67.72 51.01
C TYR A 104 8.82 66.91 52.23
N CYS A 105 7.51 66.82 52.46
CA CYS A 105 6.93 65.99 53.52
C CYS A 105 6.65 64.59 52.99
N SER A 106 7.36 63.58 53.50
CA SER A 106 7.18 62.18 53.06
C SER A 106 5.89 61.55 53.59
N SER A 107 5.33 62.09 54.69
CA SER A 107 4.08 61.60 55.29
C SER A 107 2.85 62.02 54.50
N GLU A 108 2.88 63.20 53.87
CA GLU A 108 1.74 63.76 53.12
C GLU A 108 1.96 63.80 51.59
N GLY A 109 3.17 63.53 51.12
CA GLY A 109 3.50 63.48 49.69
C GLY A 109 3.51 64.85 49.00
N LYS A 110 3.76 65.94 49.73
CA LYS A 110 3.65 67.33 49.22
C LYS A 110 4.91 68.16 49.49
N LEU A 111 5.10 69.20 48.67
CA LEU A 111 6.13 70.23 48.90
C LEU A 111 5.61 71.22 49.95
N ILE A 112 6.48 71.62 50.88
CA ILE A 112 6.17 72.50 52.02
C ILE A 112 7.28 73.55 52.17
N CYS A 113 6.99 74.67 52.82
CA CYS A 113 8.00 75.69 53.17
C CYS A 113 8.65 75.39 54.53
N SER A 114 9.70 76.14 54.89
CA SER A 114 10.43 75.99 56.16
C SER A 114 9.54 76.19 57.40
N HIS A 115 8.56 77.08 57.34
CA HIS A 115 7.64 77.35 58.46
C HIS A 115 6.64 76.20 58.69
N CYS A 116 6.11 75.59 57.61
CA CYS A 116 5.24 74.41 57.70
C CYS A 116 5.95 73.19 58.31
N ALA A 117 7.27 73.07 58.13
CA ALA A 117 8.07 71.97 58.67
C ALA A 117 8.36 72.10 60.18
N ILE A 118 8.48 73.33 60.68
CA ILE A 118 8.94 73.61 62.05
C ILE A 118 7.79 73.93 63.01
N VAL A 119 6.79 74.70 62.54
CA VAL A 119 5.70 75.25 63.38
C VAL A 119 4.30 74.94 62.82
N GLY A 120 4.19 74.66 61.52
CA GLY A 120 2.91 74.41 60.87
C GLY A 120 2.43 72.95 60.90
N SER A 121 1.48 72.64 60.02
CA SER A 121 0.74 71.37 59.93
C SER A 121 1.59 70.10 59.76
N CYS A 122 2.87 70.22 59.39
CA CYS A 122 3.79 69.10 59.23
C CYS A 122 4.78 68.93 60.41
N GLN A 123 4.51 69.56 61.56
CA GLN A 123 5.33 69.42 62.76
C GLN A 123 5.34 67.96 63.27
N GLY A 124 6.52 67.34 63.31
CA GLY A 124 6.69 65.92 63.68
C GLY A 124 6.61 64.95 62.50
N HIS A 125 6.37 65.41 61.27
CA HIS A 125 6.44 64.59 60.06
C HIS A 125 7.87 64.39 59.57
N THR A 126 8.08 63.36 58.75
CA THR A 126 9.40 63.11 58.13
C THR A 126 9.59 64.04 56.93
N VAL A 127 10.28 65.16 57.16
CA VAL A 127 10.53 66.21 56.17
C VAL A 127 11.98 66.16 55.67
N THR A 128 12.19 66.36 54.37
CA THR A 128 13.52 66.36 53.75
C THR A 128 13.65 67.52 52.77
N PRO A 129 14.83 68.13 52.58
CA PRO A 129 15.01 69.16 51.56
C PRO A 129 14.70 68.61 50.17
N ILE A 130 14.01 69.39 49.34
CA ILE A 130 13.60 68.97 47.99
C ILE A 130 14.82 68.56 47.16
N ALA A 131 15.92 69.31 47.24
CA ALA A 131 17.16 68.96 46.55
C ALA A 131 17.67 67.56 46.90
N LYS A 132 17.55 67.14 48.18
CA LYS A 132 17.96 65.81 48.65
C LYS A 132 16.97 64.73 48.22
N LYS A 133 15.65 65.00 48.29
CA LYS A 133 14.63 64.06 47.80
C LYS A 133 14.72 63.86 46.28
N ALA A 134 14.90 64.94 45.52
CA ALA A 134 15.08 64.90 44.08
C ALA A 134 16.38 64.18 43.67
N ALA A 135 17.47 64.37 44.42
CA ALA A 135 18.70 63.59 44.21
C ALA A 135 18.49 62.09 44.46
N ASN A 136 17.76 61.73 45.53
CA ASN A 136 17.43 60.32 45.80
C ASN A 136 16.55 59.71 44.70
N VAL A 137 15.55 60.45 44.20
CA VAL A 137 14.70 59.99 43.08
C VAL A 137 15.52 59.86 41.79
N ARG A 138 16.41 60.81 41.48
CA ARG A 138 17.32 60.73 40.32
C ARG A 138 18.21 59.49 40.40
N ASN A 139 18.81 59.22 41.57
CA ASN A 139 19.65 58.02 41.76
C ASN A 139 18.84 56.73 41.61
N GLN A 140 17.63 56.66 42.17
CA GLN A 140 16.73 55.52 41.97
C GLN A 140 16.36 55.31 40.50
N LEU A 141 16.12 56.40 39.75
CA LEU A 141 15.85 56.32 38.31
C LEU A 141 17.07 55.81 37.54
N VAL A 142 18.28 56.24 37.88
CA VAL A 142 19.52 55.71 37.28
C VAL A 142 19.64 54.21 37.54
N ASP A 143 19.46 53.75 38.78
CA ASP A 143 19.52 52.32 39.14
C ASP A 143 18.49 51.48 38.35
N VAL A 144 17.28 52.02 38.17
CA VAL A 144 16.22 51.36 37.37
C VAL A 144 16.58 51.35 35.88
N CYS A 145 17.07 52.46 35.34
CA CYS A 145 17.52 52.56 33.95
C CYS A 145 18.66 51.58 33.65
N GLU A 146 19.65 51.45 34.54
CA GLU A 146 20.73 50.46 34.39
C GLU A 146 20.20 49.02 34.39
N LYS A 147 19.26 48.70 35.28
CA LYS A 147 18.60 47.38 35.30
C LYS A 147 17.84 47.11 34.01
N ILE A 148 17.10 48.09 33.50
CA ILE A 148 16.36 47.97 32.23
C ILE A 148 17.35 47.78 31.07
N GLN A 149 18.44 48.53 31.03
CA GLN A 149 19.47 48.39 29.99
C GLN A 149 20.11 47.00 30.00
N LEU A 150 20.45 46.47 31.16
CA LEU A 150 20.98 45.10 31.29
C LEU A 150 19.95 44.04 30.88
N GLN A 151 18.67 44.23 31.20
CA GLN A 151 17.60 43.35 30.74
C GLN A 151 17.43 43.40 29.22
N ALA A 152 17.45 44.59 28.62
CA ALA A 152 17.36 44.77 27.17
C ALA A 152 18.52 44.06 26.45
N LEU A 153 19.76 44.23 26.92
CA LEU A 153 20.93 43.52 26.39
C LEU A 153 20.80 41.99 26.51
N ARG A 154 20.21 41.49 27.60
CA ARG A 154 19.99 40.05 27.79
C ARG A 154 18.96 39.51 26.80
N ILE A 155 17.88 40.25 26.56
CA ILE A 155 16.85 39.91 25.58
C ILE A 155 17.45 39.94 24.17
N GLU A 156 18.19 40.98 23.83
CA GLU A 156 18.86 41.12 22.53
C GLU A 156 19.82 39.95 22.28
N ARG A 157 20.63 39.58 23.28
CA ARG A 157 21.51 38.41 23.21
C ARG A 157 20.73 37.12 23.01
N PHE A 158 19.63 36.95 23.72
CA PHE A 158 18.79 35.76 23.58
C PHE A 158 18.19 35.65 22.18
N VAL A 159 17.67 36.74 21.63
CA VAL A 159 17.12 36.79 20.26
C VAL A 159 18.21 36.50 19.23
N ASN A 160 19.29 37.28 19.25
CA ASN A 160 20.30 37.23 18.19
C ASN A 160 21.21 36.01 18.25
N GLN A 161 21.42 35.43 19.43
CA GLN A 161 22.29 34.26 19.59
C GLN A 161 21.47 32.99 19.75
N THR A 162 20.55 32.94 20.72
CA THR A 162 19.85 31.69 21.08
C THR A 162 18.76 31.37 20.06
N LEU A 163 17.85 32.31 19.78
CA LEU A 163 16.76 32.07 18.83
C LEU A 163 17.28 31.89 17.41
N ALA A 164 18.20 32.75 16.95
CA ALA A 164 18.81 32.60 15.63
C ALA A 164 19.59 31.27 15.47
N ALA A 165 20.27 30.78 16.51
CA ALA A 165 20.92 29.47 16.47
C ALA A 165 19.91 28.32 16.45
N LYS A 166 18.81 28.43 17.19
CA LYS A 166 17.72 27.45 17.19
C LYS A 166 17.02 27.40 15.83
N GLU A 167 16.79 28.54 15.19
CA GLU A 167 16.22 28.62 13.85
C GLU A 167 17.12 27.94 12.81
N ARG A 168 18.43 28.24 12.82
CA ARG A 168 19.41 27.56 11.96
C ARG A 168 19.46 26.05 12.20
N ALA A 169 19.44 25.62 13.46
CA ALA A 169 19.42 24.19 13.81
C ALA A 169 18.13 23.49 13.32
N LEU A 170 16.97 24.14 13.48
CA LEU A 170 15.70 23.65 12.96
C LEU A 170 15.72 23.51 11.43
N GLN A 171 16.25 24.51 10.73
CA GLN A 171 16.37 24.48 9.27
C GLN A 171 17.26 23.30 8.80
N MET A 172 18.40 23.08 9.46
CA MET A 172 19.28 21.94 9.15
C MET A 172 18.63 20.58 9.47
N GLU A 173 17.92 20.44 10.59
CA GLU A 173 17.24 19.17 10.88
C GLU A 173 16.08 18.92 9.90
N ALA A 174 15.35 19.97 9.53
CA ALA A 174 14.28 19.88 8.54
C ALA A 174 14.83 19.55 7.14
N SER A 175 15.99 20.09 6.73
CA SER A 175 16.62 19.72 5.45
C SER A 175 17.06 18.26 5.45
N ARG A 176 17.71 17.80 6.52
CA ARG A 176 18.09 16.39 6.70
C ARG A 176 16.87 15.47 6.70
N ALA A 177 15.79 15.85 7.36
CA ALA A 177 14.54 15.07 7.34
C ALA A 177 13.97 14.96 5.92
N ARG A 178 13.95 16.06 5.15
CA ARG A 178 13.54 16.06 3.74
C ARG A 178 14.41 15.15 2.89
N GLU A 179 15.72 15.26 3.01
CA GLU A 179 16.69 14.40 2.31
C GLU A 179 16.48 12.92 2.63
N ARG A 180 16.25 12.58 3.91
CA ARG A 180 15.94 11.20 4.33
C ARG A 180 14.67 10.66 3.69
N VAL A 181 13.60 11.47 3.63
CA VAL A 181 12.34 11.05 2.99
C VAL A 181 12.54 10.84 1.49
N VAL A 182 13.17 11.81 0.80
CA VAL A 182 13.44 11.71 -0.64
C VAL A 182 14.30 10.49 -0.95
N ALA A 183 15.40 10.28 -0.22
CA ALA A 183 16.29 9.14 -0.45
C ALA A 183 15.59 7.79 -0.25
N ARG A 184 14.72 7.66 0.76
CA ARG A 184 13.93 6.44 0.99
C ARG A 184 12.94 6.18 -0.13
N VAL A 185 12.22 7.20 -0.58
CA VAL A 185 11.24 7.06 -1.67
C VAL A 185 11.95 6.76 -3.00
N SER A 186 13.06 7.42 -3.31
CA SER A 186 13.85 7.13 -4.51
C SER A 186 14.32 5.69 -4.54
N ARG A 187 14.81 5.15 -3.42
CA ARG A 187 15.23 3.74 -3.35
C ARG A 187 14.09 2.76 -3.61
N VAL A 188 12.88 3.06 -3.13
CA VAL A 188 11.69 2.22 -3.41
C VAL A 188 11.30 2.33 -4.89
N ARG A 189 11.40 3.52 -5.50
CA ARG A 189 11.13 3.71 -6.93
C ARG A 189 12.12 2.93 -7.79
N GLU A 190 13.41 3.03 -7.52
CA GLU A 190 14.46 2.29 -8.23
C GLU A 190 14.22 0.78 -8.16
N ALA A 191 13.92 0.25 -6.97
CA ALA A 191 13.60 -1.17 -6.81
C ALA A 191 12.33 -1.59 -7.57
N LEU A 192 11.33 -0.70 -7.68
CA LEU A 192 10.12 -0.94 -8.46
C LEU A 192 10.38 -0.96 -9.97
N GLU A 193 11.21 -0.04 -10.46
CA GLU A 193 11.63 0.03 -11.86
C GLU A 193 12.45 -1.22 -12.24
N GLU A 194 13.35 -1.67 -11.36
CA GLU A 194 14.11 -2.91 -11.54
C GLU A 194 13.20 -4.15 -11.54
N GLU A 195 12.21 -4.20 -10.64
CA GLU A 195 11.22 -5.29 -10.58
C GLU A 195 10.37 -5.35 -11.85
N GLU A 196 9.87 -4.21 -12.30
CA GLU A 196 9.09 -4.06 -13.53
C GLU A 196 9.89 -4.58 -14.73
N GLN A 197 11.13 -4.11 -14.89
CA GLN A 197 12.01 -4.52 -15.97
C GLN A 197 12.25 -6.04 -15.96
N ARG A 198 12.54 -6.61 -14.78
CA ARG A 198 12.77 -8.06 -14.65
C ARG A 198 11.54 -8.87 -15.08
N LEU A 199 10.34 -8.45 -14.66
CA LEU A 199 9.10 -9.15 -15.03
C LEU A 199 8.80 -9.05 -16.52
N LEU A 200 9.02 -7.88 -17.13
CA LEU A 200 8.84 -7.71 -18.57
C LEU A 200 9.83 -8.57 -19.37
N GLU A 201 11.07 -8.68 -18.91
CA GLU A 201 12.06 -9.59 -19.52
C GLU A 201 11.67 -11.07 -19.37
N GLU A 202 11.09 -11.47 -18.24
CA GLU A 202 10.58 -12.84 -18.04
C GLU A 202 9.42 -13.15 -18.98
N VAL A 203 8.45 -12.24 -19.07
CA VAL A 203 7.32 -12.36 -20.00
C VAL A 203 7.81 -12.42 -21.45
N GLN A 204 8.76 -11.56 -21.84
CA GLN A 204 9.33 -11.56 -23.18
C GLN A 204 10.04 -12.88 -23.51
N ARG A 205 10.82 -13.42 -22.57
CA ARG A 205 11.50 -14.71 -22.76
C ARG A 205 10.51 -15.86 -22.92
N GLU A 206 9.44 -15.85 -22.13
CA GLU A 206 8.40 -16.85 -22.20
C GLU A 206 7.60 -16.74 -23.51
N GLU A 207 7.33 -15.51 -23.97
CA GLU A 207 6.76 -15.27 -25.30
C GLU A 207 7.66 -15.85 -26.40
N GLU A 208 8.95 -15.55 -26.39
CA GLU A 208 9.93 -16.06 -27.36
C GLU A 208 10.00 -17.59 -27.34
N ARG A 209 9.99 -18.20 -26.14
CA ARG A 209 9.93 -19.66 -25.97
C ARG A 209 8.71 -20.24 -26.66
N VAL A 210 7.52 -19.70 -26.39
CA VAL A 210 6.26 -20.17 -26.98
C VAL A 210 6.24 -19.95 -28.49
N GLN A 211 6.69 -18.79 -28.97
CA GLN A 211 6.79 -18.49 -30.40
C GLN A 211 7.71 -19.48 -31.13
N GLN A 212 8.86 -19.80 -30.55
CA GLN A 212 9.79 -20.80 -31.07
C GLN A 212 9.13 -22.19 -31.12
N CYS A 213 8.47 -22.62 -30.05
CA CYS A 213 7.74 -23.90 -30.01
C CYS A 213 6.65 -23.96 -31.08
N LEU A 214 5.85 -22.90 -31.25
CA LEU A 214 4.82 -22.80 -32.28
C LEU A 214 5.41 -22.85 -33.70
N LEU A 215 6.56 -22.21 -33.93
CA LEU A 215 7.27 -22.26 -35.21
C LEU A 215 7.73 -23.68 -35.54
N THR A 216 8.36 -24.37 -34.60
CA THR A 216 8.83 -25.75 -34.77
C THR A 216 7.66 -26.71 -34.99
N GLN A 217 6.59 -26.61 -34.20
CA GLN A 217 5.40 -27.42 -34.40
C GLN A 217 4.76 -27.17 -35.77
N ARG A 218 4.63 -25.89 -36.17
CA ARG A 218 4.09 -25.55 -37.49
C ARG A 218 4.93 -26.13 -38.62
N ALA A 219 6.26 -26.02 -38.54
CA ALA A 219 7.15 -26.57 -39.55
C ALA A 219 7.03 -28.10 -39.64
N HIS A 220 7.08 -28.78 -38.48
CA HIS A 220 6.92 -30.23 -38.38
C HIS A 220 5.60 -30.71 -39.00
N TRP A 221 4.47 -30.15 -38.57
CA TRP A 221 3.16 -30.57 -39.06
C TRP A 221 2.89 -30.17 -40.51
N THR A 222 3.47 -29.08 -41.00
CA THR A 222 3.38 -28.72 -42.43
C THR A 222 4.14 -29.74 -43.28
N GLN A 223 5.35 -30.12 -42.88
CA GLN A 223 6.13 -31.14 -43.57
C GLN A 223 5.46 -32.51 -43.53
N ALA A 224 4.92 -32.90 -42.38
CA ALA A 224 4.13 -34.12 -42.21
C ALA A 224 2.91 -34.15 -43.16
N LEU A 225 2.20 -33.03 -43.25
CA LEU A 225 1.06 -32.89 -44.18
C LEU A 225 1.51 -32.99 -45.65
N GLU A 226 2.61 -32.36 -46.01
CA GLU A 226 3.19 -32.46 -47.36
C GLU A 226 3.59 -33.91 -47.70
N ALA A 227 4.25 -34.62 -46.77
CA ALA A 227 4.61 -36.01 -46.93
C ALA A 227 3.36 -36.90 -47.12
N LEU A 228 2.35 -36.77 -46.25
CA LEU A 228 1.10 -37.51 -46.37
C LEU A 228 0.36 -37.22 -47.69
N THR A 229 0.31 -35.95 -48.11
CA THR A 229 -0.33 -35.59 -49.39
C THR A 229 0.43 -36.11 -50.60
N HIS A 230 1.77 -36.15 -50.54
CA HIS A 230 2.60 -36.76 -51.56
C HIS A 230 2.41 -38.28 -51.62
N THR A 231 2.48 -38.96 -50.47
CA THR A 231 2.25 -40.41 -50.39
C THR A 231 0.87 -40.77 -50.90
N ARG A 232 -0.16 -40.00 -50.51
CA ARG A 232 -1.53 -40.18 -51.02
C ARG A 232 -1.61 -40.01 -52.53
N THR A 233 -1.05 -38.95 -53.11
CA THR A 233 -1.13 -38.72 -54.57
C THR A 233 -0.41 -39.82 -55.35
N SER A 234 0.75 -40.27 -54.85
CA SER A 234 1.50 -41.36 -55.46
C SER A 234 0.78 -42.71 -55.32
N LEU A 235 0.17 -43.02 -54.17
CA LEU A 235 -0.65 -44.23 -53.98
C LEU A 235 -1.88 -44.21 -54.90
N VAL A 236 -2.55 -43.07 -55.04
CA VAL A 236 -3.67 -42.89 -55.98
C VAL A 236 -3.21 -43.11 -57.42
N HIS A 237 -2.05 -42.58 -57.82
CA HIS A 237 -1.49 -42.79 -59.15
C HIS A 237 -1.18 -44.28 -59.42
N THR A 238 -0.58 -44.97 -58.45
CA THR A 238 -0.34 -46.42 -58.50
C THR A 238 -1.66 -47.18 -58.67
N LEU A 239 -2.71 -46.81 -57.91
CA LEU A 239 -4.04 -47.42 -58.00
C LEU A 239 -4.70 -47.20 -59.38
N THR A 240 -4.55 -46.03 -60.01
CA THR A 240 -5.29 -45.69 -61.24
C THR A 240 -4.56 -46.00 -62.54
N HIS A 241 -3.22 -46.03 -62.54
CA HIS A 241 -2.42 -46.06 -63.76
C HIS A 241 -1.44 -47.24 -63.89
N MET A 242 -1.14 -47.98 -62.81
CA MET A 242 -0.27 -49.17 -62.91
C MET A 242 -1.04 -50.40 -63.39
N GLN A 243 -0.35 -51.28 -64.13
CA GLN A 243 -0.90 -52.55 -64.60
C GLN A 243 -0.89 -53.60 -63.48
N ASP A 244 -1.88 -54.49 -63.45
CA ASP A 244 -2.08 -55.50 -62.39
C ASP A 244 -0.84 -56.36 -62.11
N ALA A 245 -0.09 -56.75 -63.16
CA ALA A 245 1.12 -57.55 -63.02
C ALA A 245 2.28 -56.79 -62.36
N GLN A 246 2.35 -55.46 -62.55
CA GLN A 246 3.35 -54.60 -61.90
C GLN A 246 2.93 -54.28 -60.46
N LEU A 247 1.64 -54.06 -60.24
CA LEU A 247 1.07 -53.83 -58.92
C LEU A 247 1.33 -55.02 -57.97
N ALA A 248 1.17 -56.25 -58.46
CA ALA A 248 1.40 -57.47 -57.67
C ALA A 248 2.87 -57.67 -57.26
N VAL A 249 3.84 -57.08 -57.98
CA VAL A 249 5.28 -57.19 -57.66
C VAL A 249 5.74 -56.02 -56.76
N SER A 250 5.04 -54.89 -56.78
CA SER A 250 5.32 -53.71 -55.94
C SER A 250 4.65 -53.72 -54.56
N ASP A 251 4.06 -54.84 -54.13
CA ASP A 251 3.30 -54.95 -52.87
C ASP A 251 4.10 -54.51 -51.63
N GLN A 252 5.37 -54.94 -51.53
CA GLN A 252 6.25 -54.54 -50.43
C GLN A 252 6.52 -53.02 -50.42
N GLU A 253 6.80 -52.43 -51.58
CA GLU A 253 7.06 -50.99 -51.71
C GLU A 253 5.83 -50.15 -51.34
N ILE A 254 4.63 -50.64 -51.66
CA ILE A 254 3.36 -50.00 -51.28
C ILE A 254 3.15 -50.12 -49.77
N SER A 255 3.40 -51.29 -49.18
CA SER A 255 3.29 -51.52 -47.74
C SER A 255 4.21 -50.58 -46.95
N ASP A 256 5.48 -50.47 -47.35
CA ASP A 256 6.47 -49.61 -46.68
C ASP A 256 6.00 -48.13 -46.67
N ARG A 257 5.41 -47.67 -47.78
CA ARG A 257 4.88 -46.31 -47.91
C ARG A 257 3.62 -46.05 -47.09
N VAL A 258 2.78 -47.07 -46.91
CA VAL A 258 1.60 -46.99 -46.04
C VAL A 258 2.03 -46.94 -44.59
N GLU A 259 3.00 -47.76 -44.18
CA GLU A 259 3.55 -47.77 -42.82
C GLU A 259 4.19 -46.41 -42.47
N GLU A 260 4.97 -45.83 -43.39
CA GLU A 260 5.55 -44.48 -43.21
C GLU A 260 4.46 -43.41 -43.01
N ALA A 261 3.35 -43.50 -43.75
CA ALA A 261 2.23 -42.58 -43.61
C ALA A 261 1.46 -42.76 -42.28
N GLU A 262 1.29 -44.00 -41.83
CA GLU A 262 0.66 -44.30 -40.53
C GLU A 262 1.54 -43.87 -39.34
N GLY A 263 2.86 -43.86 -39.51
CA GLY A 263 3.83 -43.47 -38.48
C GLY A 263 3.89 -41.98 -38.12
N VAL A 264 3.23 -41.09 -38.89
CA VAL A 264 3.26 -39.63 -38.69
C VAL A 264 2.54 -39.18 -37.40
N GLY A 265 1.60 -39.98 -36.90
CA GLY A 265 0.83 -39.68 -35.68
C GLY A 265 -0.20 -38.56 -35.85
N GLU A 266 -0.86 -38.19 -34.74
CA GLU A 266 -1.92 -37.16 -34.72
C GLU A 266 -1.45 -35.85 -34.06
N PRO A 267 -1.88 -34.67 -34.56
CA PRO A 267 -1.65 -33.39 -33.89
C PRO A 267 -2.27 -33.35 -32.50
N ARG A 268 -1.52 -32.88 -31.51
CA ARG A 268 -1.99 -32.68 -30.13
C ARG A 268 -1.60 -31.31 -29.63
N ASP A 269 -2.50 -30.72 -28.86
CA ASP A 269 -2.20 -29.51 -28.11
C ASP A 269 -1.33 -29.84 -26.89
N SER A 270 -0.50 -28.89 -26.47
CA SER A 270 0.46 -29.06 -25.37
C SER A 270 0.56 -27.77 -24.57
N GLU A 271 0.73 -27.90 -23.25
CA GLU A 271 0.96 -26.76 -22.35
C GLU A 271 2.19 -25.94 -22.76
N GLN A 272 3.16 -26.57 -23.45
CA GLN A 272 4.34 -25.87 -23.99
C GLN A 272 4.01 -24.82 -25.06
N LEU A 273 2.81 -24.88 -25.65
CA LEU A 273 2.30 -23.93 -26.65
C LEU A 273 1.52 -22.77 -26.02
N SER A 274 1.38 -22.77 -24.69
CA SER A 274 0.76 -21.70 -23.93
C SER A 274 1.81 -20.94 -23.12
N LEU A 275 1.52 -19.67 -22.81
CA LEU A 275 2.31 -18.89 -21.86
C LEU A 275 2.13 -19.47 -20.45
N ASP A 276 3.24 -19.64 -19.72
CA ASP A 276 3.17 -19.91 -18.29
C ASP A 276 2.49 -18.74 -17.56
N PRO A 277 1.34 -18.94 -16.88
CA PRO A 277 0.69 -17.90 -16.09
C PRO A 277 1.58 -17.33 -14.98
N GLY A 278 2.58 -18.09 -14.51
CA GLY A 278 3.50 -17.71 -13.44
C GLY A 278 4.61 -16.73 -13.84
N CYS A 279 4.87 -16.51 -15.14
CA CYS A 279 5.99 -15.67 -15.61
C CYS A 279 5.89 -14.19 -15.16
N SER A 280 4.70 -13.73 -14.77
CA SER A 280 4.44 -12.36 -14.29
C SER A 280 4.17 -12.27 -12.79
N ASP A 281 4.41 -13.35 -12.04
CA ASP A 281 4.19 -13.36 -10.60
C ASP A 281 5.31 -12.59 -9.88
N SER A 282 4.91 -11.64 -9.02
CA SER A 282 5.84 -10.92 -8.14
C SER A 282 5.25 -10.76 -6.75
N GLY A 283 5.94 -11.32 -5.76
CA GLY A 283 5.61 -11.11 -4.36
C GLY A 283 5.75 -9.64 -3.92
N LEU A 284 6.70 -8.91 -4.52
CA LEU A 284 6.92 -7.49 -4.23
C LEU A 284 5.75 -6.65 -4.73
N LEU A 285 5.31 -6.87 -5.98
CA LEU A 285 4.15 -6.17 -6.52
C LEU A 285 2.86 -6.53 -5.78
N LEU A 286 2.64 -7.81 -5.46
CA LEU A 286 1.49 -8.26 -4.69
C LEU A 286 1.40 -7.56 -3.32
N GLY A 287 2.51 -7.48 -2.59
CA GLY A 287 2.56 -6.82 -1.28
C GLY A 287 2.42 -5.30 -1.35
N LEU A 288 2.93 -4.66 -2.40
CA LEU A 288 2.71 -3.23 -2.63
C LEU A 288 1.25 -2.95 -3.01
N TRP A 289 0.64 -3.80 -3.84
CA TRP A 289 -0.76 -3.69 -4.21
C TRP A 289 -1.70 -3.84 -3.02
N SER A 290 -1.47 -4.81 -2.13
CA SER A 290 -2.25 -4.90 -0.89
C SER A 290 -2.12 -3.64 -0.05
N SER A 291 -0.90 -3.09 0.04
CA SER A 291 -0.62 -1.88 0.83
C SER A 291 -1.27 -0.63 0.23
N THR A 292 -1.24 -0.43 -1.08
CA THR A 292 -1.85 0.76 -1.73
C THR A 292 -3.37 0.74 -1.61
N VAL A 293 -3.97 -0.43 -1.74
CA VAL A 293 -5.41 -0.60 -1.60
C VAL A 293 -5.86 -0.42 -0.14
N LEU A 294 -5.09 -0.97 0.82
CA LEU A 294 -5.33 -0.76 2.25
C LEU A 294 -5.26 0.71 2.68
N LEU A 295 -4.32 1.47 2.15
CA LEU A 295 -4.16 2.89 2.47
C LEU A 295 -5.22 3.78 1.80
N GLY A 296 -6.22 3.19 1.13
CA GLY A 296 -7.28 3.92 0.43
C GLY A 296 -6.78 4.75 -0.75
N LEU A 297 -5.57 4.47 -1.24
CA LEU A 297 -4.98 5.18 -2.38
C LEU A 297 -5.58 4.71 -3.71
N SER A 298 -6.12 3.49 -3.73
CA SER A 298 -6.98 2.97 -4.79
C SER A 298 -8.44 3.19 -4.37
N GLY A 299 -9.14 4.11 -5.04
CA GLY A 299 -10.48 4.62 -4.67
C GLY A 299 -11.67 3.64 -4.75
N GLY A 300 -11.50 2.39 -4.34
CA GLY A 300 -12.58 1.42 -4.17
C GLY A 300 -13.24 1.61 -2.81
N SER A 301 -14.48 2.12 -2.79
CA SER A 301 -15.24 2.38 -1.57
C SER A 301 -15.63 1.06 -0.87
N PRO A 302 -15.14 0.79 0.36
CA PRO A 302 -15.58 -0.36 1.16
C PRO A 302 -17.02 -0.20 1.69
N ASP A 303 -17.62 0.98 1.54
CA ASP A 303 -18.89 1.34 2.19
C ASP A 303 -20.13 0.61 1.65
N CYS A 304 -20.03 -0.09 0.51
CA CYS A 304 -21.17 -0.73 -0.13
C CYS A 304 -21.44 -2.18 0.33
N LEU A 305 -20.45 -2.89 0.89
CA LEU A 305 -20.63 -4.30 1.24
C LEU A 305 -21.49 -4.50 2.48
N ARG A 306 -22.51 -5.34 2.35
CA ARG A 306 -23.41 -5.76 3.44
C ARG A 306 -23.82 -7.22 3.24
N PHE A 307 -24.05 -7.92 4.33
CA PHE A 307 -24.60 -9.26 4.28
C PHE A 307 -26.05 -9.23 3.79
N ASP A 308 -26.37 -10.08 2.83
CA ASP A 308 -27.74 -10.28 2.36
C ASP A 308 -28.47 -11.20 3.33
N GLU A 309 -29.41 -10.62 4.10
CA GLU A 309 -30.26 -11.29 5.07
C GLU A 309 -30.96 -12.54 4.50
N ARG A 310 -31.25 -12.54 3.19
CA ARG A 310 -31.89 -13.68 2.50
C ARG A 310 -31.00 -14.90 2.45
N THR A 311 -29.68 -14.71 2.47
CA THR A 311 -28.69 -15.80 2.41
C THR A 311 -28.30 -16.32 3.79
N VAL A 312 -28.46 -15.51 4.83
CA VAL A 312 -27.96 -15.79 6.19
C VAL A 312 -28.57 -17.07 6.77
N SER A 313 -27.69 -17.99 7.20
CA SER A 313 -28.10 -19.22 7.85
C SER A 313 -28.87 -19.00 9.15
N PRO A 314 -29.89 -19.84 9.49
CA PRO A 314 -30.54 -19.82 10.80
C PRO A 314 -29.62 -20.10 12.00
N LEU A 315 -28.37 -20.50 11.74
CA LEU A 315 -27.29 -20.65 12.73
C LEU A 315 -26.58 -19.33 13.05
N LEU A 316 -26.98 -18.24 12.39
CA LEU A 316 -26.37 -16.92 12.51
C LEU A 316 -27.44 -15.88 12.86
N SER A 317 -27.06 -14.88 13.66
CA SER A 317 -27.79 -13.62 13.77
C SER A 317 -27.05 -12.53 13.01
N LEU A 318 -27.81 -11.70 12.28
CA LEU A 318 -27.31 -10.53 11.57
C LEU A 318 -27.61 -9.26 12.39
N SER A 319 -26.64 -8.35 12.50
CA SER A 319 -26.83 -7.03 13.11
C SER A 319 -27.73 -6.11 12.27
N GLU A 320 -28.29 -5.07 12.90
CA GLU A 320 -29.18 -4.09 12.25
C GLU A 320 -28.51 -3.36 11.06
N ASP A 321 -27.20 -3.12 11.15
CA ASP A 321 -26.42 -2.50 10.08
C ASP A 321 -26.00 -3.47 8.96
N GLN A 322 -26.41 -4.74 9.06
CA GLN A 322 -26.13 -5.82 8.11
C GLN A 322 -24.64 -6.10 7.88
N ARG A 323 -23.82 -5.87 8.91
CA ARG A 323 -22.34 -6.02 8.81
C ARG A 323 -21.73 -6.98 9.80
N THR A 324 -22.43 -7.36 10.86
CA THR A 324 -21.93 -8.29 11.87
C THR A 324 -22.73 -9.57 11.83
N LEU A 325 -22.04 -10.69 11.64
CA LEU A 325 -22.61 -12.02 11.84
C LEU A 325 -22.16 -12.53 13.20
N THR A 326 -23.09 -13.08 13.96
CA THR A 326 -22.78 -13.75 15.23
C THR A 326 -23.32 -15.18 15.20
N PHE A 327 -22.46 -16.13 15.55
CA PHE A 327 -22.83 -17.53 15.62
C PHE A 327 -23.82 -17.80 16.76
N LEU A 328 -24.84 -18.61 16.47
CA LEU A 328 -25.86 -19.03 17.42
C LEU A 328 -25.67 -20.52 17.75
N PRO A 329 -25.19 -20.88 18.96
CA PRO A 329 -24.98 -22.29 19.34
C PRO A 329 -26.27 -23.12 19.36
N LYS A 330 -27.43 -22.45 19.44
CA LYS A 330 -28.76 -23.07 19.41
C LYS A 330 -29.60 -22.37 18.35
N ARG A 331 -30.28 -23.16 17.53
CA ARG A 331 -31.25 -22.64 16.55
C ARG A 331 -32.30 -21.79 17.26
N ALA A 332 -32.63 -20.64 16.68
CA ALA A 332 -33.68 -19.78 17.18
C ALA A 332 -35.02 -20.54 17.24
N ARG A 333 -35.86 -20.21 18.24
CA ARG A 333 -37.19 -20.83 18.41
C ARG A 333 -38.11 -20.60 17.21
N HIS A 334 -37.90 -19.53 16.46
CA HIS A 334 -38.60 -19.23 15.22
C HIS A 334 -37.56 -19.21 14.09
N SER A 335 -37.60 -20.23 13.23
CA SER A 335 -36.81 -20.21 12.01
C SER A 335 -37.33 -19.10 11.09
N PRO A 336 -36.45 -18.39 10.38
CA PRO A 336 -36.88 -17.45 9.36
C PRO A 336 -37.71 -18.18 8.28
N PRO A 337 -38.59 -17.45 7.56
CA PRO A 337 -39.33 -18.02 6.44
C PRO A 337 -38.40 -18.68 5.42
N TYR A 338 -38.93 -19.68 4.71
CA TYR A 338 -38.20 -20.33 3.63
C TYR A 338 -37.82 -19.31 2.55
N ASP A 339 -36.53 -19.24 2.24
CA ASP A 339 -35.98 -18.52 1.08
C ASP A 339 -35.03 -19.46 0.34
N PRO A 340 -35.15 -19.64 -0.99
CA PRO A 340 -34.23 -20.46 -1.76
C PRO A 340 -32.77 -19.99 -1.65
N ALA A 341 -32.52 -18.70 -1.46
CA ALA A 341 -31.16 -18.14 -1.32
C ALA A 341 -30.49 -18.47 0.03
N ARG A 342 -31.29 -18.88 1.04
CA ARG A 342 -30.83 -19.10 2.43
C ARG A 342 -30.03 -20.38 2.57
N PHE A 343 -28.89 -20.33 3.26
CA PHE A 343 -28.22 -21.55 3.71
C PHE A 343 -28.98 -22.20 4.87
N ASP A 344 -29.24 -23.51 4.85
CA ASP A 344 -30.04 -24.17 5.90
C ASP A 344 -29.20 -24.97 6.93
N SER A 345 -28.04 -25.48 6.51
CA SER A 345 -27.27 -26.47 7.27
C SER A 345 -25.95 -25.93 7.79
N TRP A 346 -25.25 -25.12 6.99
CA TRP A 346 -23.97 -24.51 7.35
C TRP A 346 -24.16 -23.05 7.80
N PRO A 347 -23.34 -22.53 8.74
CA PRO A 347 -23.44 -21.16 9.22
C PRO A 347 -22.76 -20.19 8.23
N ASN A 348 -23.27 -20.18 6.99
CA ASN A 348 -22.78 -19.33 5.91
C ASN A 348 -23.69 -18.11 5.70
N ALA A 349 -23.11 -17.05 5.11
CA ALA A 349 -23.82 -15.90 4.59
C ALA A 349 -23.02 -15.28 3.43
N LEU A 350 -23.71 -14.58 2.54
CA LEU A 350 -23.11 -13.86 1.42
C LEU A 350 -23.33 -12.36 1.57
N CYS A 351 -22.47 -11.59 0.91
CA CYS A 351 -22.59 -10.15 0.81
C CYS A 351 -23.08 -9.72 -0.57
N LEU A 352 -23.64 -8.52 -0.62
CA LEU A 352 -23.95 -7.78 -1.84
C LEU A 352 -23.17 -6.46 -1.86
N PRO A 353 -22.91 -5.87 -3.05
CA PRO A 353 -23.25 -6.39 -4.38
C PRO A 353 -22.33 -7.52 -4.88
N ALA A 354 -22.76 -8.21 -5.94
CA ALA A 354 -21.89 -9.12 -6.69
C ALA A 354 -20.82 -8.31 -7.43
N LEU A 355 -19.60 -8.82 -7.42
CA LEU A 355 -18.40 -8.20 -7.98
C LEU A 355 -18.12 -8.84 -9.34
N SER A 356 -18.11 -8.02 -10.40
CA SER A 356 -17.98 -8.49 -11.79
C SER A 356 -17.02 -7.70 -12.66
N SER A 357 -16.33 -6.71 -12.09
CA SER A 357 -15.40 -5.82 -12.82
C SER A 357 -14.58 -4.98 -11.87
N GLY A 358 -13.36 -4.61 -12.25
CA GLY A 358 -12.49 -3.72 -11.47
C GLY A 358 -11.89 -4.39 -10.23
N THR A 359 -11.22 -3.59 -9.40
CA THR A 359 -10.53 -4.05 -8.19
C THR A 359 -11.35 -3.69 -6.95
N HIS A 360 -11.57 -4.67 -6.08
CA HIS A 360 -12.37 -4.55 -4.87
C HIS A 360 -11.55 -4.97 -3.66
N SER A 361 -11.77 -4.31 -2.53
CA SER A 361 -11.19 -4.76 -1.27
C SER A 361 -12.15 -4.55 -0.11
N TRP A 362 -12.03 -5.40 0.89
CA TRP A 362 -12.75 -5.27 2.14
C TRP A 362 -11.98 -5.94 3.26
N VAL A 363 -12.26 -5.49 4.49
CA VAL A 363 -11.65 -6.05 5.69
C VAL A 363 -12.74 -6.65 6.55
N VAL A 364 -12.49 -7.85 7.05
CA VAL A 364 -13.34 -8.54 8.02
C VAL A 364 -12.61 -8.56 9.36
N GLU A 365 -13.19 -7.93 10.36
CA GLU A 365 -12.77 -8.10 11.75
C GLU A 365 -13.24 -9.46 12.24
N VAL A 366 -12.28 -10.30 12.62
CA VAL A 366 -12.51 -11.69 13.07
C VAL A 366 -12.24 -11.85 14.57
N GLY A 367 -11.59 -10.86 15.20
CA GLY A 367 -11.36 -10.78 16.63
C GLY A 367 -10.77 -12.08 17.20
N GLN A 368 -11.46 -12.65 18.20
CA GLN A 368 -11.06 -13.89 18.87
C GLN A 368 -11.75 -15.15 18.31
N SER A 369 -12.54 -15.05 17.23
CA SER A 369 -13.27 -16.19 16.64
C SER A 369 -12.32 -17.31 16.16
N VAL A 370 -12.39 -18.49 16.78
CA VAL A 370 -11.53 -19.63 16.43
C VAL A 370 -12.08 -20.49 15.29
N ALA A 371 -13.26 -20.18 14.76
CA ALA A 371 -13.85 -20.94 13.66
C ALA A 371 -14.58 -20.01 12.67
N PHE A 372 -13.92 -19.69 11.55
CA PHE A 372 -14.51 -18.87 10.49
C PHE A 372 -13.96 -19.21 9.10
N LYS A 373 -14.67 -18.74 8.08
CA LYS A 373 -14.21 -18.69 6.69
C LYS A 373 -14.52 -17.33 6.10
N VAL A 374 -13.59 -16.76 5.36
CA VAL A 374 -13.73 -15.49 4.65
C VAL A 374 -13.21 -15.66 3.24
N GLY A 375 -13.94 -15.16 2.25
CA GLY A 375 -13.50 -15.17 0.85
C GLY A 375 -14.61 -14.82 -0.11
N VAL A 376 -14.68 -15.55 -1.23
CA VAL A 376 -15.64 -15.30 -2.31
C VAL A 376 -16.24 -16.60 -2.83
N CYS A 377 -17.41 -16.51 -3.44
CA CYS A 377 -18.03 -17.62 -4.14
C CYS A 377 -18.89 -17.18 -5.31
N TYR A 378 -19.22 -18.10 -6.20
CA TYR A 378 -20.26 -17.87 -7.21
C TYR A 378 -21.66 -17.88 -6.59
N ALA A 379 -22.60 -17.24 -7.27
CA ALA A 379 -24.02 -17.30 -6.92
C ALA A 379 -24.59 -18.73 -7.03
N SER A 380 -23.95 -19.60 -7.83
CA SER A 380 -24.36 -21.00 -8.07
C SER A 380 -24.02 -21.97 -6.94
N VAL A 381 -23.33 -21.54 -5.86
CA VAL A 381 -23.09 -22.41 -4.70
C VAL A 381 -24.41 -22.96 -4.16
N GLU A 382 -24.45 -24.27 -3.92
CA GLU A 382 -25.61 -24.96 -3.37
C GLU A 382 -25.96 -24.37 -1.99
N ARG A 383 -27.26 -24.19 -1.72
CA ARG A 383 -27.71 -23.53 -0.48
C ARG A 383 -28.25 -24.54 0.53
N LYS A 384 -28.64 -25.73 0.10
CA LYS A 384 -29.42 -26.65 0.91
C LYS A 384 -28.64 -27.91 1.29
N GLY A 385 -29.01 -28.49 2.42
CA GLY A 385 -28.45 -29.73 2.94
C GLY A 385 -27.04 -29.61 3.53
N ALA A 386 -26.61 -30.65 4.22
CA ALA A 386 -25.33 -30.73 4.92
C ALA A 386 -24.19 -31.30 4.05
N SER A 387 -24.38 -31.35 2.73
CA SER A 387 -23.35 -31.83 1.80
C SER A 387 -22.18 -30.85 1.70
N ASN A 388 -21.09 -31.31 1.07
CA ASN A 388 -19.94 -30.46 0.75
C ASN A 388 -20.28 -29.37 -0.27
N GLU A 389 -21.29 -29.59 -1.13
CA GLU A 389 -21.72 -28.63 -2.14
C GLU A 389 -22.16 -27.30 -1.53
N SER A 390 -22.77 -27.30 -0.35
CA SER A 390 -23.19 -26.08 0.35
C SER A 390 -22.18 -25.55 1.36
N ARG A 391 -21.05 -26.24 1.55
CA ARG A 391 -19.99 -25.87 2.50
C ARG A 391 -18.90 -25.05 1.79
N LEU A 392 -18.72 -23.79 2.21
CA LEU A 392 -17.67 -22.92 1.63
C LEU A 392 -16.28 -23.57 1.69
N GLY A 393 -15.54 -23.53 0.59
CA GLY A 393 -14.22 -24.13 0.40
C GLY A 393 -14.23 -25.63 0.03
N TYR A 394 -15.37 -26.31 0.10
CA TYR A 394 -15.49 -27.75 -0.19
C TYR A 394 -16.14 -28.05 -1.54
N ASN A 395 -16.38 -27.03 -2.36
CA ASN A 395 -16.94 -27.12 -3.70
C ASN A 395 -16.09 -26.31 -4.69
N ALA A 396 -16.32 -26.51 -6.00
CA ALA A 396 -15.60 -25.80 -7.05
C ALA A 396 -16.04 -24.34 -7.24
N HIS A 397 -17.01 -23.87 -6.46
CA HIS A 397 -17.64 -22.56 -6.62
C HIS A 397 -17.28 -21.57 -5.51
N SER A 398 -16.34 -21.91 -4.62
CA SER A 398 -15.92 -21.06 -3.51
C SER A 398 -14.41 -21.12 -3.25
N TRP A 399 -13.84 -19.96 -2.89
CA TRP A 399 -12.43 -19.75 -2.58
C TRP A 399 -12.36 -18.97 -1.27
N VAL A 400 -11.90 -19.61 -0.19
CA VAL A 400 -11.96 -19.02 1.15
C VAL A 400 -10.70 -19.29 1.95
N LEU A 401 -10.28 -18.30 2.73
CA LEU A 401 -9.39 -18.49 3.85
C LEU A 401 -10.21 -19.02 5.02
N SER A 402 -9.79 -20.17 5.56
CA SER A 402 -10.42 -20.85 6.69
C SER A 402 -9.51 -20.76 7.90
N HIS A 403 -10.10 -20.45 9.05
CA HIS A 403 -9.47 -20.56 10.36
C HIS A 403 -10.27 -21.55 11.20
N TYR A 404 -9.60 -22.57 11.72
CA TYR A 404 -10.19 -23.51 12.65
C TYR A 404 -9.19 -23.82 13.77
N GLU A 405 -9.59 -23.54 15.01
CA GLU A 405 -8.74 -23.61 16.20
C GLU A 405 -7.50 -22.71 16.10
N ASN A 406 -6.37 -23.27 15.66
CA ASN A 406 -5.10 -22.56 15.47
C ASN A 406 -4.58 -22.65 14.02
N ASP A 407 -5.29 -23.36 13.14
CA ASP A 407 -4.85 -23.62 11.79
C ASP A 407 -5.51 -22.67 10.79
N PHE A 408 -4.68 -22.02 9.99
CA PHE A 408 -5.12 -21.26 8.83
C PHE A 408 -4.88 -22.07 7.57
N SER A 409 -5.87 -22.11 6.68
CA SER A 409 -5.72 -22.75 5.38
C SER A 409 -6.53 -22.02 4.33
N PHE A 410 -5.97 -21.91 3.13
CA PHE A 410 -6.76 -21.59 1.95
C PHE A 410 -7.50 -22.85 1.49
N CYS A 411 -8.79 -22.73 1.19
CA CYS A 411 -9.67 -23.84 0.86
C CYS A 411 -10.40 -23.60 -0.47
N HIS A 412 -10.31 -24.56 -1.38
CA HIS A 412 -11.03 -24.57 -2.65
C HIS A 412 -11.21 -26.01 -3.15
N ALA A 413 -12.40 -26.34 -3.68
CA ALA A 413 -12.71 -27.66 -4.23
C ALA A 413 -12.38 -28.84 -3.28
N GLY A 414 -12.52 -28.63 -1.96
CA GLY A 414 -12.21 -29.64 -0.94
C GLY A 414 -10.72 -29.82 -0.66
N ARG A 415 -9.85 -29.06 -1.35
CA ARG A 415 -8.40 -29.03 -1.09
C ARG A 415 -8.09 -27.96 -0.08
N HIS A 416 -7.14 -28.28 0.81
CA HIS A 416 -6.69 -27.41 1.89
C HIS A 416 -5.20 -27.12 1.72
N PHE A 417 -4.84 -25.84 1.69
CA PHE A 417 -3.48 -25.36 1.57
C PHE A 417 -3.12 -24.63 2.86
N PRO A 418 -2.25 -25.21 3.72
CA PRO A 418 -1.86 -24.59 4.98
C PRO A 418 -1.25 -23.20 4.76
N VAL A 419 -1.65 -22.24 5.59
CA VAL A 419 -1.12 -20.87 5.60
C VAL A 419 -0.40 -20.67 6.93
N PRO A 420 0.93 -20.82 6.98
CA PRO A 420 1.68 -20.73 8.22
C PRO A 420 1.77 -19.28 8.70
N LEU A 421 1.23 -19.00 9.89
CA LEU A 421 1.23 -17.66 10.48
C LEU A 421 2.04 -17.64 11.78
N LEU A 422 2.94 -16.66 11.91
CA LEU A 422 3.69 -16.42 13.14
C LEU A 422 2.83 -15.81 14.25
N ARG A 423 1.83 -15.01 13.86
CA ARG A 423 0.87 -14.37 14.75
C ARG A 423 -0.52 -14.49 14.14
N ARG A 424 -1.50 -14.72 15.00
CA ARG A 424 -2.90 -14.74 14.60
C ARG A 424 -3.40 -13.33 14.30
N PRO A 425 -3.93 -13.07 13.10
CA PRO A 425 -4.51 -11.77 12.76
C PRO A 425 -5.88 -11.59 13.42
N SER A 426 -6.18 -10.38 13.89
CA SER A 426 -7.52 -9.99 14.37
C SER A 426 -8.43 -9.50 13.25
N GLN A 427 -7.87 -9.25 12.06
CA GLN A 427 -8.57 -8.80 10.87
C GLN A 427 -8.04 -9.56 9.65
N ILE A 428 -8.92 -9.86 8.70
CA ILE A 428 -8.56 -10.46 7.42
C ILE A 428 -8.96 -9.49 6.32
N GLY A 429 -7.97 -9.02 5.56
CA GLY A 429 -8.20 -8.28 4.35
C GLY A 429 -8.38 -9.23 3.16
N VAL A 430 -9.31 -8.89 2.28
CA VAL A 430 -9.51 -9.56 1.00
C VAL A 430 -9.41 -8.53 -0.10
N LEU A 431 -8.65 -8.85 -1.14
CA LEU A 431 -8.54 -8.05 -2.36
C LEU A 431 -8.87 -8.95 -3.55
N LEU A 432 -9.84 -8.51 -4.34
CA LEU A 432 -10.25 -9.14 -5.58
C LEU A 432 -9.91 -8.21 -6.73
N ASP A 433 -8.94 -8.61 -7.54
CA ASP A 433 -8.65 -7.98 -8.81
C ASP A 433 -9.31 -8.75 -9.95
N TRP A 434 -10.44 -8.22 -10.42
CA TRP A 434 -11.22 -8.87 -11.46
C TRP A 434 -10.49 -8.93 -12.81
N PRO A 435 -9.87 -7.84 -13.32
CA PRO A 435 -9.18 -7.85 -14.61
C PRO A 435 -7.94 -8.75 -14.63
N GLY A 436 -7.15 -8.77 -13.55
CA GLY A 436 -5.97 -9.62 -13.42
C GLY A 436 -6.24 -10.97 -12.78
N HIS A 437 -7.52 -11.36 -12.64
CA HIS A 437 -7.94 -12.68 -12.15
C HIS A 437 -7.31 -13.10 -10.81
N THR A 438 -7.02 -12.13 -9.94
CA THR A 438 -6.24 -12.36 -8.71
C THR A 438 -7.12 -12.19 -7.48
N LEU A 439 -7.11 -13.17 -6.59
CA LEU A 439 -7.72 -13.08 -5.26
C LEU A 439 -6.62 -13.19 -4.20
N LEU A 440 -6.55 -12.19 -3.33
CA LEU A 440 -5.51 -12.02 -2.33
C LEU A 440 -6.13 -11.91 -0.94
N PHE A 441 -5.53 -12.61 0.01
CA PHE A 441 -5.80 -12.51 1.44
C PHE A 441 -4.59 -11.92 2.12
N PHE A 442 -4.78 -10.95 3.00
CA PHE A 442 -3.70 -10.27 3.69
C PHE A 442 -4.08 -9.91 5.13
N ASP A 443 -3.08 -9.62 5.97
CA ASP A 443 -3.26 -9.08 7.30
C ASP A 443 -3.15 -7.54 7.26
N PRO A 444 -4.24 -6.79 7.52
CA PRO A 444 -4.22 -5.32 7.52
C PRO A 444 -3.27 -4.70 8.56
N GLU A 445 -2.97 -5.38 9.67
CA GLU A 445 -2.12 -4.82 10.73
C GLU A 445 -0.64 -4.82 10.31
N SER A 446 -0.19 -5.92 9.68
CA SER A 446 1.20 -6.10 9.25
C SER A 446 1.45 -5.82 7.77
N ASN A 447 0.39 -5.61 6.97
CA ASN A 447 0.41 -5.60 5.51
C ASN A 447 0.97 -6.90 4.88
N ALA A 448 1.00 -8.00 5.63
CA ALA A 448 1.53 -9.26 5.14
C ALA A 448 0.52 -9.97 4.24
N VAL A 449 0.97 -10.44 3.08
CA VAL A 449 0.18 -11.34 2.23
C VAL A 449 0.07 -12.70 2.91
N LEU A 450 -1.15 -13.15 3.16
CA LEU A 450 -1.45 -14.45 3.75
C LEU A 450 -1.55 -15.53 2.67
N HIS A 451 -2.27 -15.23 1.57
CA HIS A 451 -2.42 -16.15 0.46
C HIS A 451 -2.83 -15.40 -0.81
N ALA A 452 -2.37 -15.86 -1.98
CA ALA A 452 -2.74 -15.31 -3.27
C ALA A 452 -3.05 -16.43 -4.25
N ILE A 453 -4.09 -16.26 -5.07
CA ILE A 453 -4.39 -17.15 -6.19
C ILE A 453 -4.64 -16.33 -7.45
N ARG A 454 -4.23 -16.90 -8.58
CA ARG A 454 -4.69 -16.50 -9.90
C ARG A 454 -5.69 -17.53 -10.41
N HIS A 455 -6.92 -17.10 -10.66
CA HIS A 455 -7.99 -17.97 -11.12
C HIS A 455 -8.91 -17.24 -12.11
N PRO A 456 -9.12 -17.77 -13.33
CA PRO A 456 -9.98 -17.13 -14.32
C PRO A 456 -11.45 -17.23 -13.91
N PHE A 457 -11.93 -16.25 -13.15
CA PHE A 457 -13.31 -16.23 -12.68
C PHE A 457 -14.28 -16.08 -13.85
N SER A 458 -15.18 -17.05 -14.01
CA SER A 458 -16.10 -17.14 -15.15
C SER A 458 -17.45 -16.43 -14.93
N ALA A 459 -17.79 -16.07 -13.69
CA ALA A 459 -19.07 -15.47 -13.33
C ALA A 459 -18.93 -14.56 -12.10
N PRO A 460 -19.79 -13.53 -11.92
CA PRO A 460 -19.70 -12.59 -10.80
C PRO A 460 -19.53 -13.27 -9.43
N LEU A 461 -18.63 -12.71 -8.61
CA LEU A 461 -18.30 -13.23 -7.29
C LEU A 461 -19.07 -12.48 -6.20
N LEU A 462 -19.59 -13.24 -5.25
CA LEU A 462 -20.17 -12.71 -4.01
C LEU A 462 -19.14 -12.90 -2.89
N PRO A 463 -18.83 -11.86 -2.09
CA PRO A 463 -18.11 -12.07 -0.85
C PRO A 463 -18.90 -13.03 0.04
N ALA A 464 -18.19 -13.97 0.64
CA ALA A 464 -18.79 -15.09 1.36
C ALA A 464 -18.09 -15.27 2.70
N CYS A 465 -18.88 -15.46 3.75
CA CYS A 465 -18.37 -15.70 5.09
C CYS A 465 -19.09 -16.89 5.74
N ALA A 466 -18.38 -17.56 6.64
CA ALA A 466 -18.97 -18.50 7.60
C ALA A 466 -18.37 -18.28 8.99
N VAL A 467 -19.16 -18.44 10.05
CA VAL A 467 -18.68 -18.29 11.44
C VAL A 467 -19.34 -19.32 12.36
N ALA A 468 -18.57 -20.00 13.20
CA ALA A 468 -19.03 -21.13 14.01
C ALA A 468 -18.58 -21.10 15.49
N ASP A 469 -18.14 -19.94 16.01
CA ASP A 469 -17.65 -19.78 17.39
C ASP A 469 -18.09 -18.44 18.01
N HIS A 470 -17.77 -17.31 17.36
CA HIS A 470 -18.10 -15.96 17.83
C HIS A 470 -18.76 -15.11 16.75
N SER A 471 -18.27 -13.88 16.58
CA SER A 471 -18.77 -12.89 15.63
C SER A 471 -17.68 -12.53 14.63
N ILE A 472 -18.10 -12.10 13.44
CA ILE A 472 -17.25 -11.46 12.44
C ILE A 472 -17.96 -10.21 11.91
N THR A 473 -17.19 -9.17 11.60
CA THR A 473 -17.73 -7.85 11.22
C THR A 473 -17.07 -7.31 9.96
N LEU A 474 -17.88 -6.85 8.99
CA LEU A 474 -17.39 -6.11 7.83
C LEU A 474 -17.00 -4.68 8.24
N MET A 475 -15.75 -4.31 8.02
CA MET A 475 -15.19 -2.99 8.35
C MET A 475 -15.55 -1.92 7.31
N ARG A 476 -15.48 -0.65 7.74
CA ARG A 476 -15.70 0.54 6.88
C ARG A 476 -14.44 0.93 6.13
#